data_AF-A0A399T5X6-F1
#
_entry.id   AF-A0A399T5X6-F1
#
_cell.length_a   1.000
_cell.length_b   1.000
_cell.length_c   1.000
_cell.angle_alpha   90.00
_cell.angle_beta   90.00
_cell.angle_gamma   90.00
#
_symmetry.space_group_name_H-M   'P 1'
#
loop_
_entity.id
_entity.type
_entity.pdbx_description
1 polymer ?
#
loop_
_entity_poly.entity_id
_entity_poly.type
_entity_poly.pdbx_seq_one_letter_code
_entity_poly.pdbx_strand_id
1 'polypeptide(L)'
;MVNPTIQELQDPERFELIAELSHENIKSFVLDQLGQGGRITIAFMIYQSLMIIMGMFLVTRAIIQALHDAPENLYFTIAALLFCFTALIPVHELLHGLAIKLSGAPTVHYGAYFRKFIFYAEADRHVINGTQFTWIALTPLLVVKLVTLVLSLFFWHTPWLYFFLLTMAVHSLFCAGDIGLLSVLYRHKNAEIYTFDVKAEKKSYYYLKKK
;
A
#
# COMPACT_ATOMS: atom_id res chain seq x y z
N MET A 1 7.35 7.48 -22.31
CA MET A 1 7.23 6.34 -23.24
C MET A 1 5.79 5.86 -23.19
N VAL A 2 5.20 5.56 -24.34
CA VAL A 2 3.83 5.05 -24.42
C VAL A 2 3.84 3.58 -24.00
N ASN A 3 2.90 3.17 -23.15
CA ASN A 3 2.78 1.76 -22.74
C ASN A 3 2.28 0.90 -23.91
N PRO A 4 2.75 -0.35 -24.03
CA PRO A 4 2.24 -1.28 -25.03
C PRO A 4 0.76 -1.58 -24.80
N THR A 5 0.07 -1.95 -25.86
CA THR A 5 -1.29 -2.48 -25.79
C THR A 5 -1.29 -3.89 -25.20
N ILE A 6 -2.45 -4.34 -24.70
CA ILE A 6 -2.59 -5.73 -24.19
C ILE A 6 -2.28 -6.76 -25.29
N GLN A 7 -2.65 -6.47 -26.55
CA GLN A 7 -2.39 -7.35 -27.68
C GLN A 7 -0.88 -7.50 -27.93
N GLU A 8 -0.11 -6.42 -27.82
CA GLU A 8 1.35 -6.48 -27.93
C GLU A 8 1.99 -7.25 -26.77
N LEU A 9 1.46 -7.14 -25.54
CA LEU A 9 1.95 -7.91 -24.39
C LEU A 9 1.73 -9.42 -24.54
N GLN A 10 0.78 -9.84 -25.38
CA GLN A 10 0.50 -11.25 -25.65
C GLN A 10 1.43 -11.86 -26.71
N ASP A 11 2.32 -11.07 -27.33
CA ASP A 11 3.33 -11.55 -28.26
C ASP A 11 4.44 -12.32 -27.49
N PRO A 12 4.53 -13.66 -27.64
CA PRO A 12 5.49 -14.47 -26.91
C PRO A 12 6.93 -14.26 -27.38
N GLU A 13 7.17 -13.65 -28.55
CA GLU A 13 8.53 -13.31 -29.00
C GLU A 13 9.08 -12.10 -28.24
N ARG A 14 8.20 -11.17 -27.86
CA ARG A 14 8.59 -9.89 -27.23
C ARG A 14 8.39 -9.85 -25.72
N PHE A 15 7.43 -10.63 -25.21
CA PHE A 15 7.04 -10.60 -23.80
C PHE A 15 6.91 -12.00 -23.20
N GLU A 16 7.05 -12.08 -21.89
CA GLU A 16 6.91 -13.30 -21.10
C GLU A 16 5.97 -13.03 -19.92
N LEU A 17 4.95 -13.88 -19.74
CA LEU A 17 4.09 -13.81 -18.57
C LEU A 17 4.85 -14.36 -17.36
N ILE A 18 5.12 -13.50 -16.37
CA ILE A 18 5.91 -13.88 -15.18
C ILE A 18 5.05 -14.11 -13.93
N ALA A 19 3.84 -13.55 -13.88
CA ALA A 19 2.90 -13.81 -12.81
C ALA A 19 1.46 -13.58 -13.25
N GLU A 20 0.56 -14.42 -12.74
CA GLU A 20 -0.88 -14.25 -12.79
C GLU A 20 -1.40 -14.26 -11.36
N LEU A 21 -2.08 -13.19 -10.97
CA LEU A 21 -2.52 -12.95 -9.60
C LEU A 21 -4.04 -12.90 -9.54
N SER A 22 -4.64 -13.97 -9.03
CA SER A 22 -6.07 -13.94 -8.67
C SER A 22 -6.29 -13.12 -7.40
N HIS A 23 -7.32 -12.26 -7.38
CA HIS A 23 -7.69 -11.46 -6.22
C HIS A 23 -8.02 -12.33 -5.00
N GLU A 24 -8.39 -13.60 -5.20
CA GLU A 24 -8.63 -14.53 -4.10
C GLU A 24 -7.35 -14.94 -3.36
N ASN A 25 -6.22 -14.95 -4.08
CA ASN A 25 -4.93 -15.45 -3.58
C ASN A 25 -3.91 -14.33 -3.33
N ILE A 26 -4.34 -13.06 -3.40
CA ILE A 26 -3.46 -11.90 -3.24
C ILE A 26 -2.73 -11.90 -1.90
N LYS A 27 -3.41 -12.28 -0.80
CA LYS A 27 -2.80 -12.31 0.53
C LYS A 27 -1.66 -13.33 0.62
N SER A 28 -1.89 -14.56 0.15
CA SER A 28 -0.85 -15.59 0.15
C SER A 28 0.31 -15.23 -0.76
N PHE A 29 0.00 -14.64 -1.92
CA PHE A 29 1.01 -14.16 -2.85
C PHE A 29 1.88 -13.07 -2.22
N VAL A 30 1.27 -12.03 -1.63
CA VAL A 30 1.99 -10.95 -0.93
C VAL A 30 2.88 -11.51 0.18
N LEU A 31 2.37 -12.43 1.00
CA LEU A 31 3.15 -13.02 2.09
C LEU A 31 4.36 -13.82 1.57
N ASP A 32 4.19 -14.58 0.49
CA ASP A 32 5.28 -15.27 -0.18
C ASP A 32 6.29 -14.26 -0.75
N GLN A 33 5.81 -13.19 -1.39
CA GLN A 33 6.66 -12.16 -1.95
C GLN A 33 7.49 -11.43 -0.89
N LEU A 34 6.89 -11.15 0.27
CA LEU A 34 7.59 -10.57 1.43
C LEU A 34 8.58 -11.57 2.05
N GLY A 35 8.24 -12.87 2.07
CA GLY A 35 9.08 -13.93 2.64
C GLY A 35 10.36 -14.21 1.85
N GLN A 36 10.32 -14.10 0.53
CA GLN A 36 11.54 -14.27 -0.30
C GLN A 36 12.51 -13.07 -0.20
N GLY A 37 12.11 -11.97 0.44
CA GLY A 37 12.99 -10.86 0.77
C GLY A 37 13.32 -9.92 -0.39
N GLY A 38 14.57 -9.45 -0.44
CA GLY A 38 15.04 -8.40 -1.36
C GLY A 38 15.22 -7.05 -0.67
N ARG A 39 15.97 -6.14 -1.32
CA ARG A 39 16.40 -4.87 -0.69
C ARG A 39 15.24 -4.00 -0.22
N ILE A 40 14.17 -3.89 -1.01
CA ILE A 40 13.00 -3.06 -0.66
C ILE A 40 12.18 -3.71 0.44
N THR A 41 11.93 -5.01 0.32
CA THR A 41 11.21 -5.80 1.32
C THR A 41 11.90 -5.72 2.68
N ILE A 42 13.22 -5.94 2.74
CA ILE A 42 14.01 -5.85 3.98
C ILE A 42 13.95 -4.43 4.56
N ALA A 43 14.17 -3.40 3.74
CA ALA A 43 14.09 -2.01 4.18
C ALA A 43 12.70 -1.69 4.76
N PHE A 44 11.64 -2.14 4.09
CA PHE A 44 10.28 -1.97 4.56
C PHE A 44 9.99 -2.77 5.84
N MET A 45 10.50 -3.99 5.99
CA MET A 45 10.34 -4.78 7.21
C MET A 45 11.01 -4.13 8.43
N ILE A 46 12.22 -3.57 8.26
CA ILE A 46 12.89 -2.79 9.31
C ILE A 46 12.02 -1.60 9.69
N TYR A 47 11.61 -0.82 8.70
CA TYR A 47 10.75 0.33 8.91
C TYR A 47 9.42 -0.03 9.58
N GLN A 48 8.76 -1.12 9.15
CA GLN A 48 7.52 -1.62 9.73
C GLN A 48 7.73 -2.04 11.19
N SER A 49 8.86 -2.67 11.50
CA SER A 49 9.20 -3.07 12.87
C SER A 49 9.37 -1.84 13.77
N LEU A 50 10.06 -0.79 13.28
CA LEU A 50 10.19 0.48 13.99
C LEU A 50 8.82 1.15 14.22
N MET A 51 7.93 1.12 13.24
CA MET A 51 6.58 1.65 13.37
C MET A 51 5.74 0.88 14.40
N ILE A 52 5.86 -0.45 14.44
CA ILE A 52 5.17 -1.29 15.44
C ILE A 52 5.68 -0.96 16.84
N ILE A 53 7.01 -0.89 17.02
CA ILE A 53 7.62 -0.54 18.32
C ILE A 53 7.15 0.84 18.78
N MET A 54 7.17 1.83 17.90
CA MET A 54 6.67 3.18 18.19
C MET A 54 5.18 3.16 18.55
N GLY A 55 4.34 2.44 17.81
CA GLY A 55 2.91 2.30 18.10
C GLY A 55 2.65 1.65 19.46
N MET A 56 3.33 0.56 19.78
CA MET A 56 3.25 -0.11 21.09
C MET A 56 3.68 0.82 22.23
N PHE A 57 4.76 1.58 22.03
CA PHE A 57 5.20 2.57 23.00
C PHE A 57 4.14 3.65 23.26
N LEU A 58 3.53 4.22 22.20
CA LEU A 58 2.50 5.25 22.33
C LEU A 58 1.26 4.73 23.05
N VAL A 59 0.77 3.54 22.68
CA VAL A 59 -0.39 2.90 23.33
C VAL A 59 -0.10 2.64 24.81
N THR A 60 1.05 2.05 25.12
CA THR A 60 1.45 1.75 26.51
C THR A 60 1.55 3.03 27.34
N ARG A 61 2.20 4.07 26.80
CA ARG A 61 2.33 5.37 27.48
C ARG A 61 0.96 6.02 27.72
N ALA A 62 0.06 5.97 26.74
CA ALA A 62 -1.28 6.52 26.87
C ALA A 62 -2.09 5.81 27.97
N ILE A 63 -1.97 4.48 28.07
CA ILE A 63 -2.60 3.69 29.14
C ILE A 63 -2.03 4.08 30.51
N ILE A 64 -0.70 4.13 30.66
CA ILE A 64 -0.06 4.51 31.93
C ILE A 64 -0.49 5.92 32.37
N GLN A 65 -0.55 6.87 31.44
CA GLN A 65 -1.01 8.23 31.74
C GLN A 65 -2.47 8.28 32.17
N ALA A 66 -3.34 7.48 31.53
CA ALA A 66 -4.74 7.38 31.94
C ALA A 66 -4.90 6.80 33.35
N LEU A 67 -4.02 5.88 33.76
CA LEU A 67 -3.99 5.36 35.13
C LEU A 67 -3.48 6.39 36.16
N HIS A 68 -2.81 7.45 35.71
CA HIS A 68 -2.29 8.56 36.52
C HIS A 68 -3.13 9.84 36.32
N ASP A 69 -4.45 9.70 36.16
CA ASP A 69 -5.42 10.81 36.02
C ASP A 69 -5.20 11.75 34.81
N ALA A 70 -4.50 11.29 33.77
CA ALA A 70 -4.31 12.03 32.51
C ALA A 70 -4.81 11.22 31.27
N PRO A 71 -6.14 11.00 31.12
CA PRO A 71 -6.69 10.09 30.13
C PRO A 71 -6.75 10.65 28.69
N GLU A 72 -6.48 11.95 28.49
CA GLU A 72 -6.65 12.61 27.20
C GLU A 72 -5.92 11.88 26.07
N ASN A 73 -4.64 11.54 26.27
CA ASN A 73 -3.83 10.84 25.27
C ASN A 73 -4.39 9.45 24.91
N LEU A 74 -5.09 8.79 25.85
CA LEU A 74 -5.74 7.52 25.60
C LEU A 74 -6.96 7.70 24.68
N TYR A 75 -7.76 8.76 24.87
CA TYR A 75 -8.88 9.04 23.97
C TYR A 75 -8.42 9.28 22.53
N PHE A 76 -7.34 10.05 22.32
CA PHE A 76 -6.78 10.28 20.99
C PHE A 76 -6.15 9.03 20.38
N THR A 77 -5.54 8.18 21.20
CA THR A 77 -5.03 6.87 20.80
C THR A 77 -6.17 5.97 20.31
N ILE A 78 -7.27 5.86 21.06
CA ILE A 78 -8.45 5.08 20.66
C ILE A 78 -9.07 5.67 19.39
N ALA A 79 -9.20 7.00 19.31
CA ALA A 79 -9.72 7.68 18.13
C ALA A 79 -8.88 7.41 16.88
N ALA A 80 -7.55 7.38 16.99
CA ALA A 80 -6.68 7.04 15.87
C ALA A 80 -6.84 5.58 15.40
N LEU A 81 -6.99 4.63 16.32
CA LEU A 81 -7.29 3.24 15.97
C LEU A 81 -8.62 3.15 15.22
N LEU A 82 -9.67 3.78 15.75
CA LEU A 82 -10.98 3.83 15.09
C LEU A 82 -10.87 4.45 13.70
N PHE A 83 -10.20 5.59 13.57
CA PHE A 83 -9.96 6.25 12.30
C PHE A 83 -9.23 5.34 11.30
N CYS A 84 -8.17 4.65 11.74
CA CYS A 84 -7.39 3.76 10.88
C CYS A 84 -8.22 2.62 10.29
N PHE A 85 -9.03 1.95 11.12
CA PHE A 85 -9.81 0.79 10.69
C PHE A 85 -11.17 1.15 10.06
N THR A 86 -11.50 2.44 9.94
CA THR A 86 -12.77 2.90 9.34
C THR A 86 -12.53 3.81 8.15
N ALA A 87 -12.02 5.02 8.37
CA ALA A 87 -11.91 6.06 7.35
C ALA A 87 -10.58 6.01 6.58
N LEU A 88 -9.49 5.61 7.24
CA LEU A 88 -8.17 5.63 6.61
C LEU A 88 -8.04 4.58 5.49
N ILE A 89 -8.72 3.44 5.59
CA ILE A 89 -8.72 2.42 4.54
C ILE A 89 -9.33 2.98 3.23
N PRO A 90 -10.56 3.53 3.21
CA PRO A 90 -11.07 4.25 2.05
C PRO A 90 -10.14 5.36 1.55
N VAL A 91 -9.57 6.16 2.46
CA VAL A 91 -8.62 7.22 2.07
C VAL A 91 -7.38 6.64 1.37
N HIS A 92 -6.86 5.52 1.87
CA HIS A 92 -5.73 4.81 1.28
C HIS A 92 -6.05 4.38 -0.15
N GLU A 93 -7.17 3.70 -0.36
CA GLU A 93 -7.58 3.27 -1.70
C GLU A 93 -7.85 4.46 -2.63
N LEU A 94 -8.46 5.53 -2.13
CA LEU A 94 -8.68 6.75 -2.90
C LEU A 94 -7.36 7.37 -3.39
N LEU A 95 -6.29 7.32 -2.58
CA LEU A 95 -4.96 7.77 -2.97
C LEU A 95 -4.37 6.89 -4.07
N HIS A 96 -4.53 5.57 -4.01
CA HIS A 96 -4.18 4.70 -5.14
C HIS A 96 -4.97 5.06 -6.38
N GLY A 97 -6.29 5.20 -6.27
CA GLY A 97 -7.13 5.55 -7.40
C GLY A 97 -6.80 6.91 -8.02
N LEU A 98 -6.44 7.90 -7.20
CA LEU A 98 -5.94 9.18 -7.69
C LEU A 98 -4.64 9.00 -8.48
N ALA A 99 -3.69 8.21 -7.96
CA ALA A 99 -2.45 7.91 -8.68
C ALA A 99 -2.70 7.15 -9.99
N ILE A 100 -3.63 6.19 -10.00
CA ILE A 100 -4.05 5.47 -11.22
C ILE A 100 -4.68 6.44 -12.22
N LYS A 101 -5.53 7.38 -11.76
CA LYS A 101 -6.11 8.39 -12.64
C LYS A 101 -5.05 9.30 -13.26
N LEU A 102 -4.06 9.71 -12.45
CA LEU A 102 -2.94 10.55 -12.88
C LEU A 102 -1.95 9.79 -13.78
N SER A 103 -1.91 8.46 -13.75
CA SER A 103 -1.14 7.65 -14.70
C SER A 103 -1.75 7.57 -16.10
N GLY A 104 -2.96 8.13 -16.28
CA GLY A 104 -3.67 8.17 -17.57
C GLY A 104 -4.80 7.15 -17.69
N ALA A 105 -5.20 6.48 -16.60
CA ALA A 105 -6.31 5.55 -16.65
C ALA A 105 -7.64 6.27 -16.97
N PRO A 106 -8.45 5.75 -17.91
CA PRO A 106 -9.72 6.38 -18.27
C PRO A 106 -10.72 6.33 -17.11
N THR A 107 -10.77 5.22 -16.39
CA THR A 107 -11.69 4.96 -15.28
C THR A 107 -11.00 4.18 -14.18
N VAL A 108 -11.34 4.49 -12.93
CA VAL A 108 -10.86 3.78 -11.74
C VAL A 108 -12.06 3.11 -11.09
N HIS A 109 -11.89 1.85 -10.72
CA HIS A 109 -12.88 1.08 -9.99
C HIS A 109 -12.35 0.75 -8.61
N TYR A 110 -13.25 0.80 -7.63
CA TYR A 110 -12.95 0.45 -6.24
C TYR A 110 -13.74 -0.80 -5.87
N GLY A 111 -13.12 -1.69 -5.10
CA GLY A 111 -13.77 -2.90 -4.63
C GLY A 111 -13.26 -3.33 -3.26
N ALA A 112 -13.99 -4.26 -2.66
CA ALA A 112 -13.63 -4.82 -1.37
C ALA A 112 -14.08 -6.28 -1.26
N TYR A 113 -13.20 -7.11 -0.68
CA TYR A 113 -13.48 -8.47 -0.25
C TYR A 113 -13.47 -8.51 1.28
N PHE A 114 -14.58 -8.09 1.88
CA PHE A 114 -14.71 -7.96 3.35
C PHE A 114 -14.35 -9.24 4.13
N ARG A 115 -14.67 -10.43 3.62
CA ARG A 115 -14.32 -11.72 4.26
C ARG A 115 -12.81 -11.89 4.45
N LYS A 116 -12.00 -11.31 3.57
CA LYS A 116 -10.53 -11.37 3.59
C LYS A 116 -9.90 -10.03 3.98
N PHE A 117 -10.72 -9.01 4.27
CA PHE A 117 -10.32 -7.64 4.56
C PHE A 117 -9.37 -7.04 3.50
N ILE A 118 -9.66 -7.31 2.22
CA ILE A 118 -8.92 -6.78 1.09
C ILE A 118 -9.73 -5.64 0.49
N PHE A 119 -9.11 -4.49 0.31
CA PHE A 119 -9.64 -3.36 -0.43
C PHE A 119 -8.70 -3.10 -1.60
N TYR A 120 -9.24 -2.57 -2.70
CA TYR A 120 -8.42 -2.33 -3.89
C TYR A 120 -9.00 -1.22 -4.75
N ALA A 121 -8.09 -0.53 -5.44
CA ALA A 121 -8.35 0.34 -6.57
C ALA A 121 -7.70 -0.25 -7.82
N GLU A 122 -8.46 -0.40 -8.90
CA GLU A 122 -8.00 -1.00 -10.16
C GLU A 122 -8.42 -0.17 -11.38
N ALA A 123 -7.70 -0.34 -12.49
CA ALA A 123 -8.09 0.19 -13.79
C ALA A 123 -8.19 -0.96 -14.81
N ASP A 124 -9.43 -1.31 -15.17
CA ASP A 124 -9.72 -2.43 -16.06
C ASP A 124 -9.00 -2.24 -17.41
N ARG A 125 -8.18 -3.22 -17.78
CA ARG A 125 -7.45 -3.31 -19.04
C ARG A 125 -6.52 -2.11 -19.32
N HIS A 126 -6.14 -1.36 -18.29
CA HIS A 126 -5.16 -0.28 -18.41
C HIS A 126 -3.76 -0.82 -18.14
N VAL A 127 -2.89 -0.76 -19.16
CA VAL A 127 -1.50 -1.21 -19.01
C VAL A 127 -0.69 -0.15 -18.27
N ILE A 128 -0.02 -0.58 -17.22
CA ILE A 128 0.82 0.22 -16.34
C ILE A 128 2.24 -0.35 -16.37
N ASN A 129 3.23 0.49 -16.58
CA ASN A 129 4.64 0.07 -16.50
C ASN A 129 5.15 0.09 -15.05
N GLY A 130 6.30 -0.56 -14.80
CA GLY A 130 6.86 -0.65 -13.45
C GLY A 130 7.10 0.69 -12.75
N THR A 131 7.40 1.77 -13.48
CA THR A 131 7.58 3.11 -12.88
C THR A 131 6.26 3.70 -12.41
N GLN A 132 5.22 3.62 -13.24
CA GLN A 132 3.88 4.05 -12.88
C GLN A 132 3.32 3.22 -11.73
N PHE A 133 3.51 1.89 -11.76
CA PHE A 133 3.08 1.03 -10.66
C PHE A 133 3.80 1.38 -9.36
N THR A 134 5.11 1.61 -9.40
CA THR A 134 5.88 2.04 -8.23
C THR A 134 5.30 3.33 -7.63
N TRP A 135 4.98 4.29 -8.48
CA TRP A 135 4.39 5.55 -8.04
C TRP A 135 2.99 5.35 -7.43
N ILE A 136 2.14 4.54 -8.07
CA ILE A 136 0.80 4.20 -7.57
C ILE A 136 0.88 3.50 -6.22
N ALA A 137 1.72 2.45 -6.11
CA ALA A 137 1.89 1.65 -4.91
C ALA A 137 2.45 2.47 -3.73
N LEU A 138 3.38 3.39 -3.98
CA LEU A 138 4.00 4.20 -2.93
C LEU A 138 3.20 5.45 -2.55
N THR A 139 2.23 5.88 -3.36
CA THR A 139 1.50 7.14 -3.14
C THR A 139 0.81 7.18 -1.78
N PRO A 140 0.01 6.18 -1.35
CA PRO A 140 -0.63 6.23 -0.04
C PRO A 140 0.37 6.23 1.10
N LEU A 141 1.42 5.40 1.01
CA LEU A 141 2.49 5.35 2.00
C LEU A 141 3.13 6.73 2.20
N LEU A 142 3.55 7.37 1.11
CA LEU A 142 4.24 8.66 1.20
C LEU A 142 3.33 9.80 1.63
N VAL A 143 2.12 9.89 1.07
CA VAL A 143 1.19 10.97 1.37
C VAL A 143 0.74 10.92 2.83
N VAL A 144 0.29 9.75 3.31
CA VAL A 144 -0.16 9.62 4.70
C VAL A 144 1.00 9.84 5.67
N LYS A 145 2.21 9.36 5.35
CA LYS A 145 3.40 9.61 6.18
C LYS A 145 3.75 11.08 6.27
N LEU A 146 3.78 11.80 5.15
CA LEU A 146 4.11 13.22 5.14
C LEU A 146 3.06 14.04 5.89
N VAL A 147 1.76 13.78 5.64
CA VAL A 147 0.67 14.49 6.32
C VAL A 147 0.71 14.24 7.83
N THR A 148 0.79 12.99 8.25
CA THR A 148 0.83 12.64 9.69
C THR A 148 2.09 13.18 10.37
N LEU A 149 3.24 13.19 9.69
CA LEU A 149 4.48 13.78 10.22
C LEU A 149 4.35 15.29 10.41
N VAL A 150 3.88 16.02 9.38
CA VAL A 150 3.68 17.48 9.46
C VAL A 150 2.69 17.85 10.56
N LEU A 151 1.57 17.13 10.65
CA LEU A 151 0.58 17.37 11.69
C LEU A 151 1.14 17.02 13.09
N SER A 152 1.94 15.95 13.22
CA SER A 152 2.61 15.63 14.49
C SER A 152 3.54 16.75 14.96
N LEU A 153 4.30 17.35 14.05
CA LEU A 153 5.18 18.48 14.36
C LEU A 153 4.38 19.72 14.78
N PHE A 154 3.27 20.01 14.08
CA PHE A 154 2.41 21.15 14.40
C PHE A 154 1.70 20.99 15.76
N PHE A 155 1.29 19.76 16.08
CA PHE A 155 0.53 19.43 17.29
C PHE A 155 1.38 18.82 18.42
N TRP A 156 2.70 19.00 18.39
CA TRP A 156 3.67 18.33 19.28
C TRP A 156 3.37 18.44 20.78
N HIS A 157 2.81 19.56 21.24
CA HIS A 157 2.49 19.81 22.65
C HIS A 157 1.05 19.47 23.04
N THR A 158 0.32 18.76 22.18
CA THR A 158 -1.11 18.45 22.40
C THR A 158 -1.38 16.95 22.28
N PRO A 159 -2.49 16.45 22.85
CA PRO A 159 -2.87 15.04 22.71
C PRO A 159 -3.04 14.55 21.26
N TRP A 160 -3.30 15.46 20.32
CA TRP A 160 -3.36 15.16 18.88
C TRP A 160 -2.07 14.53 18.34
N LEU A 161 -0.92 14.76 18.99
CA LEU A 161 0.33 14.07 18.65
C LEU A 161 0.15 12.55 18.66
N TYR A 162 -0.55 12.00 19.67
CA TYR A 162 -0.82 10.56 19.76
C TYR A 162 -1.67 10.08 18.61
N PHE A 163 -2.67 10.88 18.22
CA PHE A 163 -3.52 10.55 17.09
C PHE A 163 -2.70 10.40 15.80
N PHE A 164 -1.93 11.44 15.45
CA PHE A 164 -1.18 11.44 14.19
C PHE A 164 -0.04 10.42 14.15
N LEU A 165 0.74 10.28 15.24
CA LEU A 165 1.83 9.30 15.29
C LEU A 165 1.30 7.86 15.30
N LEU A 166 0.18 7.59 15.97
CA LEU A 166 -0.42 6.26 15.95
C LEU A 166 -1.06 5.95 14.60
N THR A 167 -1.75 6.91 13.99
CA THR A 167 -2.22 6.77 12.60
C THR A 167 -1.05 6.47 11.66
N MET A 168 0.06 7.19 11.81
CA MET A 168 1.29 6.95 11.05
C MET A 168 1.85 5.53 11.26
N ALA A 169 1.83 5.02 12.49
CA ALA A 169 2.31 3.68 12.82
C ALA A 169 1.39 2.57 12.25
N VAL A 170 0.07 2.70 12.46
CA VAL A 170 -0.91 1.69 12.06
C VAL A 170 -1.07 1.65 10.54
N HIS A 171 -1.06 2.80 9.87
CA HIS A 171 -1.16 2.88 8.41
C HIS A 171 -0.06 2.08 7.70
N SER A 172 1.14 2.00 8.28
CA SER A 172 2.23 1.27 7.64
C SER A 172 1.90 -0.22 7.49
N LEU A 173 1.10 -0.80 8.41
CA LEU A 173 0.63 -2.18 8.32
C LEU A 173 -0.22 -2.42 7.07
N PHE A 174 -1.04 -1.44 6.68
CA PHE A 174 -1.87 -1.53 5.48
C PHE A 174 -1.03 -1.50 4.21
N CYS A 175 0.12 -0.80 4.23
CA CYS A 175 1.02 -0.67 3.08
C CYS A 175 1.85 -1.93 2.79
N ALA A 176 1.80 -2.96 3.65
CA ALA A 176 2.58 -4.19 3.44
C ALA A 176 2.17 -4.93 2.16
N GLY A 177 0.88 -4.87 1.79
CA GLY A 177 0.36 -5.40 0.54
C GLY A 177 1.05 -4.78 -0.67
N ASP A 178 1.06 -3.44 -0.72
CA ASP A 178 1.61 -2.66 -1.83
C ASP A 178 3.10 -2.93 -2.02
N ILE A 179 3.85 -3.02 -0.92
CA ILE A 179 5.28 -3.35 -0.97
C ILE A 179 5.50 -4.80 -1.43
N GLY A 180 4.64 -5.74 -1.02
CA GLY A 180 4.69 -7.12 -1.50
C GLY A 180 4.51 -7.18 -3.02
N LEU A 181 3.52 -6.49 -3.57
CA LEU A 181 3.30 -6.41 -5.02
C LEU A 181 4.45 -5.68 -5.73
N LEU A 182 4.94 -4.57 -5.15
CA LEU A 182 6.07 -3.81 -5.68
C LEU A 182 7.35 -4.64 -5.73
N SER A 183 7.54 -5.56 -4.78
CA SER A 183 8.72 -6.43 -4.73
C SER A 183 8.83 -7.33 -5.98
N VAL A 184 7.71 -7.72 -6.59
CA VAL A 184 7.67 -8.49 -7.85
C VAL A 184 8.43 -7.72 -8.95
N LEU A 185 8.13 -6.43 -9.09
CA LEU A 185 8.76 -5.55 -10.08
C LEU A 185 10.27 -5.40 -9.83
N TYR A 186 10.64 -5.24 -8.56
CA TYR A 186 12.03 -5.00 -8.19
C TYR A 186 12.91 -6.24 -8.15
N ARG A 187 12.37 -7.44 -8.34
CA ARG A 187 13.19 -8.65 -8.56
C ARG A 187 13.79 -8.68 -9.97
N HIS A 188 13.10 -8.10 -10.93
CA HIS A 188 13.55 -8.02 -12.31
C HIS A 188 14.05 -6.60 -12.65
N LYS A 189 14.86 -5.98 -11.77
CA LYS A 189 15.28 -4.55 -11.89
C LYS A 189 15.83 -4.12 -13.26
N ASN A 190 16.35 -5.07 -14.04
CA ASN A 190 16.98 -4.82 -15.34
C ASN A 190 16.04 -5.09 -16.53
N ALA A 191 14.76 -5.34 -16.26
CA ALA A 191 13.77 -5.66 -17.28
C ALA A 191 12.55 -4.76 -17.14
N GLU A 192 11.95 -4.41 -18.27
CA GLU A 192 10.71 -3.65 -18.30
C GLU A 192 9.55 -4.59 -17.96
N ILE A 193 8.88 -4.33 -16.84
CA ILE A 193 7.65 -5.05 -16.46
C ILE A 193 6.44 -4.17 -16.72
N TYR A 194 5.40 -4.81 -17.22
CA TYR A 194 4.08 -4.24 -17.47
C TYR A 194 3.03 -5.05 -16.72
N THR A 195 2.02 -4.38 -16.20
CA THR A 195 0.89 -5.02 -15.52
C THR A 195 -0.42 -4.39 -15.92
N PHE A 196 -1.49 -5.18 -15.89
CA PHE A 196 -2.85 -4.71 -16.08
C PHE A 196 -3.82 -5.65 -15.36
N ASP A 197 -4.97 -5.09 -14.97
CA ASP A 197 -6.06 -5.82 -14.34
C ASP A 197 -7.11 -6.22 -15.37
N VAL A 198 -7.75 -7.37 -15.16
CA VAL A 198 -8.93 -7.80 -15.90
C VAL A 198 -10.07 -8.02 -14.90
N LYS A 199 -10.96 -7.04 -14.81
CA LYS A 199 -12.03 -6.99 -13.81
C LYS A 199 -12.99 -8.18 -13.91
N ALA A 200 -13.31 -8.60 -15.14
CA ALA A 200 -14.19 -9.74 -15.39
C ALA A 200 -13.61 -11.05 -14.82
N GLU A 201 -12.28 -11.17 -14.83
CA GLU A 201 -11.56 -12.35 -14.34
C GLU A 201 -11.12 -12.23 -12.89
N LYS A 202 -11.13 -11.02 -12.32
CA LYS A 202 -10.59 -10.69 -10.98
C LYS A 202 -9.13 -11.10 -10.86
N LYS A 203 -8.35 -10.77 -11.90
CA LYS A 203 -6.94 -11.12 -12.03
C LYS A 203 -6.10 -9.94 -12.48
N SER A 204 -4.88 -9.91 -12.00
CA SER A 204 -3.81 -9.04 -12.50
C SER A 204 -2.75 -9.89 -13.20
N TYR A 205 -2.28 -9.41 -14.35
CA TYR A 205 -1.22 -10.06 -15.12
C TYR A 205 0.06 -9.24 -15.07
N TYR A 206 1.20 -9.92 -15.05
CA TYR A 206 2.53 -9.30 -15.06
C TYR A 206 3.35 -9.86 -16.21
N TYR A 207 3.79 -8.98 -17.10
CA TYR A 207 4.57 -9.31 -18.27
C TYR A 207 5.95 -8.68 -18.21
N LEU A 208 6.97 -9.48 -18.51
CA LEU A 208 8.36 -9.08 -18.66
C LEU A 208 8.67 -8.89 -20.15
N LYS A 209 9.31 -7.79 -20.52
CA LYS A 209 9.83 -7.60 -21.87
C LYS A 209 11.13 -8.40 -22.05
N LYS A 210 11.18 -9.25 -23.08
CA LYS A 210 12.37 -10.01 -23.46
C LYS A 210 13.43 -9.07 -24.04
N LYS A 211 14.70 -9.44 -23.85
CA LYS A 211 15.84 -8.72 -24.42
C LYS A 211 16.13 -9.18 -25.84
#